data_AF-A0A024HDY8-F1
#
_entry.id   AF-A0A024HDY8-F1
#
_cell.length_a   1.000
_cell.length_b   1.000
_cell.length_c   1.000
_cell.angle_alpha   90.00
_cell.angle_beta   90.00
_cell.angle_gamma   90.00
#
_symmetry.space_group_name_H-M   'P 1'
#
loop_
_entity.id
_entity.type
_entity.pdbx_description
1 polymer ?
#
loop_
_entity_poly.entity_id
_entity_poly.type
_entity_poly.pdbx_seq_one_letter_code
_entity_poly.pdbx_strand_id
1 'polypeptide(L)' 'MAERAIALIDCNSFYASCERVFRPDLARTPIVVLSNNDLMGGFR' A
#
# COMPACT_ATOMS: atom_id res chain seq x y z
N MET A 1 -20.47 31.22 12.21
CA MET A 1 -19.59 30.87 11.07
C MET A 1 -18.88 29.59 11.45
N ALA A 2 -19.09 28.50 10.70
CA ALA A 2 -18.39 27.24 10.99
C ALA A 2 -16.90 27.41 10.68
N GLU A 3 -16.05 27.03 11.63
CA GLU A 3 -14.60 27.07 11.47
C GLU A 3 -14.14 26.05 10.42
N ARG A 4 -13.09 26.39 9.67
CA ARG A 4 -12.60 25.56 8.57
C ARG A 4 -11.84 24.36 9.13
N ALA A 5 -12.44 23.17 9.06
CA ALA A 5 -11.80 21.92 9.45
C ALA A 5 -10.89 21.38 8.33
N ILE A 6 -9.73 20.82 8.70
CA ILE A 6 -8.83 20.07 7.82
C ILE A 6 -8.79 18.63 8.30
N ALA A 7 -8.84 17.68 7.37
CA ALA A 7 -8.70 16.26 7.65
C ALA A 7 -7.52 15.67 6.86
N LEU A 8 -6.77 14.77 7.51
CA LEU A 8 -5.77 13.94 6.86
C LEU A 8 -6.41 12.61 6.46
N ILE A 9 -6.24 12.22 5.21
CA ILE A 9 -6.68 10.93 4.69
C ILE A 9 -5.44 10.11 4.36
N ASP A 10 -5.33 8.93 4.97
CA ASP A 10 -4.24 7.99 4.76
C ASP A 10 -4.79 6.59 4.49
N CYS A 11 -4.08 5.81 3.66
CA CYS A 11 -4.47 4.45 3.30
C CYS A 11 -3.46 3.44 3.81
N ASN A 12 -3.94 2.44 4.55
CA ASN A 12 -3.13 1.32 5.03
C ASN A 12 -2.49 0.57 3.87
N SER A 13 -1.17 0.72 3.70
CA SER A 13 -0.38 0.03 2.66
C SER A 13 -1.05 0.11 1.27
N PHE A 14 -1.39 1.32 0.83
CA PHE A 14 -2.27 1.60 -0.32
C PHE A 14 -2.13 0.61 -1.50
N TYR A 15 -0.94 0.47 -2.08
CA TYR A 15 -0.72 -0.42 -3.23
C TYR A 15 -1.05 -1.89 -2.95
N ALA A 16 -0.64 -2.42 -1.79
CA ALA A 16 -0.94 -3.79 -1.39
C ALA A 16 -2.42 -3.99 -1.07
N SER A 17 -3.10 -2.97 -0.56
CA SER A 17 -4.54 -3.00 -0.30
C SER A 17 -5.35 -2.96 -1.60
N CYS A 18 -4.94 -2.15 -2.57
CA CYS A 18 -5.56 -2.12 -3.90
C CYS A 18 -5.42 -3.45 -4.64
N GLU A 19 -4.25 -4.10 -4.58
CA GLU A 19 -4.03 -5.39 -5.22
C GLU A 19 -5.00 -6.46 -4.70
N ARG A 20 -5.23 -6.51 -3.37
CA ARG A 20 -6.16 -7.47 -2.75
C ARG A 20 -7.61 -7.32 -3.19
N VAL A 21 -8.03 -6.13 -3.62
CA VAL A 21 -9.38 -5.91 -4.17
C VAL A 21 -9.57 -6.72 -5.44
N PHE A 22 -8.54 -6.81 -6.29
CA PHE A 22 -8.59 -7.54 -7.56
C PHE A 22 -8.04 -8.97 -7.45
N ARG A 23 -7.31 -9.29 -6.38
CA ARG A 23 -6.74 -10.60 -6.05
C ARG A 23 -7.20 -11.08 -4.66
N PRO A 24 -8.47 -11.51 -4.53
CA PRO A 24 -9.03 -11.92 -3.24
C PRO A 24 -8.33 -13.15 -2.63
N ASP A 25 -7.65 -13.95 -3.44
CA ASP A 25 -6.80 -15.05 -2.99
C ASP A 25 -5.61 -14.58 -2.12
N LEU A 26 -5.23 -13.29 -2.19
CA LEU A 26 -4.15 -12.69 -1.40
C LEU A 26 -4.62 -12.12 -0.05
N ALA A 27 -5.89 -12.28 0.33
CA ALA A 27 -6.47 -11.66 1.53
C ALA A 27 -5.71 -11.99 2.83
N ARG A 28 -5.17 -13.21 2.95
CA ARG A 28 -4.38 -13.66 4.11
C ARG A 28 -2.93 -13.99 3.76
N THR A 29 -2.50 -13.55 2.59
CA THR A 29 -1.15 -13.79 2.09
C THR A 29 -0.29 -12.56 2.39
N PRO A 30 0.88 -12.73 3.04
CA PRO A 30 1.86 -11.66 3.13
C PRO A 30 2.32 -11.27 1.72
N ILE A 31 2.17 -10.00 1.36
CA ILE A 31 2.58 -9.48 0.05
C ILE A 31 3.38 -8.18 0.24
N VAL A 32 4.31 -7.95 -0.69
CA VAL A 32 5.08 -6.71 -0.79
C VAL A 32 4.97 -6.20 -2.22
N VAL A 33 4.86 -4.89 -2.39
CA VAL A 33 4.88 -4.23 -3.69
C VAL A 33 6.23 -3.54 -3.83
N LEU A 34 7.02 -3.98 -4.80
CA LEU A 34 8.35 -3.46 -5.10
C LEU A 34 8.40 -3.03 -6.57
N SER A 35 9.26 -2.08 -6.87
CA SER A 35 9.74 -1.83 -8.23
C SER A 35 10.83 -2.82 -8.60
N ASN A 36 11.08 -2.98 -9.89
CA ASN A 36 12.13 -3.89 -10.38
C ASN A 36 13.54 -3.54 -9.85
N ASN A 37 13.78 -2.30 -9.46
CA ASN A 37 15.09 -1.83 -9.03
C ASN A 37 15.37 -2.09 -7.54
N ASP A 38 14.34 -2.36 -6.75
CA ASP A 38 14.48 -2.53 -5.30
C ASP A 38 15.23 -3.82 -4.92
N LEU A 39 15.36 -4.76 -5.86
CA LEU A 39 16.09 -6.02 -5.68
C LEU A 39 17.61 -5.85 -5.75
N MET A 40 18.13 -4.72 -6.25
CA MET A 40 19.57 -4.52 -6.48
C MET A 40 20.39 -4.27 -5.20
N GLY A 41 19.75 -4.15 -4.03
CA GLY A 41 20.41 -3.90 -2.73
C GLY A 41 20.52 -5.12 -1.80
N GLY A 42 20.00 -6.28 -2.19
CA GLY A 42 20.11 -7.52 -1.42
C GLY A 42 21.22 -8.40 -1.98
N PHE A 43 22.28 -8.63 -1.20
CA PHE A 43 23.44 -9.50 -1.51
C PHE A 43 24.56 -8.89 -2.38
N ARG A 44 24.92 -7.62 -2.15
CA ARG A 44 26.29 -7.15 -2.37
C ARG A 44 26.90 -6.70 -1.05
#